data_AF-A0AAA9TDK0-F1
#
_entry.id   AF-A0AAA9TDK0-F1
#
_cell.length_a   1.000
_cell.length_b   1.000
_cell.length_c   1.000
_cell.angle_alpha   90.00
_cell.angle_beta   90.00
_cell.angle_gamma   90.00
#
_symmetry.space_group_name_H-M   'P 1'
#
loop_
_entity.id
_entity.type
_entity.pdbx_description
1 polymer ?
#
loop_
_entity_poly.entity_id
_entity_poly.type
_entity_poly.pdbx_seq_one_letter_code
_entity_poly.pdbx_strand_id
1 'polypeptide(L)'
;MKLQVLIIRKDVLLLRNWIFGTLQILSQKINAKLHDGVCQRCKEVLEWRVKYSKYKPLSKPKKCVKCLQKTVKDSYHIMCRPCACELEVCAKCGKKEDVVIPFNKEPEKTENVENNLRSSHRRSCRRNEVNDDDLDFDIDLDDTEEEDN
;
A
#
# COMPACT_ATOMS: atom_id res chain seq x y z
N MET A 1 0.15 24.20 -47.28
CA MET A 1 -0.56 24.39 -46.00
C MET A 1 -1.41 23.18 -45.56
N LYS A 2 -2.08 22.43 -46.45
CA LYS A 2 -2.93 21.28 -46.06
C LYS A 2 -2.17 20.09 -45.42
N LEU A 3 -0.91 19.86 -45.83
CA LEU A 3 -0.10 18.72 -45.36
C LEU A 3 0.35 18.89 -43.90
N GLN A 4 0.75 20.10 -43.48
CA GLN A 4 1.19 20.39 -42.11
C GLN A 4 0.06 20.23 -41.08
N VAL A 5 -1.18 20.61 -41.41
CA VAL A 5 -2.34 20.46 -40.51
C VAL A 5 -2.70 18.98 -40.28
N LEU A 6 -2.50 18.12 -41.28
CA LEU A 6 -2.75 16.68 -41.19
C LEU A 6 -1.70 15.96 -40.33
N ILE A 7 -0.44 16.41 -40.39
CA ILE A 7 0.66 15.92 -39.55
C ILE A 7 0.40 16.27 -38.08
N ILE A 8 0.09 17.54 -37.78
CA ILE A 8 -0.26 17.99 -36.41
C ILE A 8 -1.46 17.22 -35.83
N ARG A 9 -2.49 16.93 -36.65
CA ARG A 9 -3.64 16.13 -36.22
C ARG A 9 -3.29 14.66 -35.92
N LYS A 10 -2.40 14.05 -36.71
CA LYS A 10 -1.91 12.69 -36.47
C LYS A 10 -1.02 12.62 -35.23
N ASP A 11 -0.18 13.62 -34.99
CA ASP A 11 0.69 13.71 -33.81
C ASP A 11 -0.11 13.86 -32.51
N VAL A 12 -1.16 14.68 -32.50
CA VAL A 12 -2.07 14.83 -31.34
C VAL A 12 -2.84 13.53 -31.05
N LEU A 13 -3.25 12.79 -32.08
CA LEU A 13 -3.92 11.49 -31.94
C LEU A 13 -2.97 10.42 -31.38
N LEU A 14 -1.74 10.39 -31.88
CA LEU A 14 -0.68 9.50 -31.39
C LEU A 14 -0.33 9.82 -29.92
N LEU A 15 -0.24 11.11 -29.55
CA LEU A 15 0.00 11.52 -28.18
C LEU A 15 -1.14 11.10 -27.24
N ARG A 16 -2.40 11.27 -27.65
CA ARG A 16 -3.57 10.81 -26.87
C ARG A 16 -3.55 9.30 -26.70
N ASN A 17 -3.32 8.54 -27.77
CA ASN A 17 -3.27 7.08 -27.70
C ASN A 17 -2.10 6.56 -26.84
N TRP A 18 -0.94 7.24 -26.87
CA TRP A 18 0.19 6.95 -25.98
C TRP A 18 -0.11 7.28 -24.51
N ILE A 19 -0.78 8.40 -24.23
CA ILE A 19 -1.26 8.75 -22.89
C ILE A 19 -2.28 7.73 -22.38
N PHE A 20 -3.23 7.29 -23.20
CA PHE A 20 -4.18 6.23 -22.83
C PHE A 20 -3.46 4.90 -22.57
N GLY A 21 -2.47 4.54 -23.39
CA GLY A 21 -1.65 3.34 -23.20
C GLY A 21 -0.85 3.35 -21.90
N THR A 22 -0.23 4.48 -21.56
CA THR A 22 0.53 4.65 -20.31
C THR A 22 -0.37 4.65 -19.07
N LEU A 23 -1.58 5.22 -19.16
CA LEU A 23 -2.59 5.19 -18.09
C LEU A 23 -3.11 3.76 -17.81
N GLN A 24 -3.31 2.96 -18.86
CA GLN A 24 -3.71 1.55 -18.75
C GLN A 24 -2.68 0.73 -17.96
N ILE A 25 -1.40 0.86 -18.32
CA ILE A 25 -0.29 0.16 -17.66
C ILE A 25 -0.15 0.58 -16.19
N LEU A 26 -0.30 1.88 -15.90
CA LEU A 26 -0.27 2.40 -14.53
C LEU A 26 -1.41 1.82 -13.69
N SER A 27 -2.62 1.75 -14.25
CA SER A 27 -3.80 1.21 -13.58
C SER A 27 -3.63 -0.26 -13.19
N GLN A 28 -3.08 -1.08 -14.10
CA GLN A 28 -2.76 -2.49 -13.81
C GLN A 28 -1.76 -2.63 -12.65
N LYS A 29 -0.71 -1.80 -12.65
CA LYS A 29 0.30 -1.80 -11.57
C LYS A 29 -0.27 -1.37 -10.22
N ILE A 30 -1.20 -0.42 -10.19
CA ILE A 30 -1.85 0.02 -8.95
C ILE A 30 -2.78 -1.08 -8.43
N ASN A 31 -3.60 -1.68 -9.29
CA ASN A 31 -4.52 -2.75 -8.89
C ASN A 31 -3.78 -3.94 -8.27
N ALA A 32 -2.68 -4.39 -8.88
CA ALA A 32 -1.90 -5.50 -8.35
C ALA A 32 -1.42 -5.29 -6.90
N LYS A 33 -0.90 -4.10 -6.58
CA LYS A 33 -0.41 -3.78 -5.22
C LYS A 33 -1.52 -3.60 -4.19
N LEU A 34 -2.71 -3.29 -4.67
CA LEU A 34 -3.81 -2.79 -3.85
C LEU A 34 -4.69 -3.91 -3.30
N HIS A 35 -4.56 -5.12 -3.83
CA HIS A 35 -5.23 -6.32 -3.33
C HIS A 35 -4.49 -6.96 -2.15
N ASP A 36 -3.27 -6.53 -1.85
CA ASP A 36 -2.49 -7.07 -0.74
C ASP A 36 -3.09 -6.62 0.61
N GLY A 37 -3.65 -7.56 1.39
CA GLY A 37 -4.05 -7.31 2.78
C GLY A 37 -5.22 -6.34 2.96
N VAL A 38 -6.11 -6.23 1.98
CA VAL A 38 -7.36 -5.46 2.09
C VAL A 38 -8.59 -6.36 1.99
N CYS A 39 -9.67 -6.01 2.68
CA CYS A 39 -10.91 -6.75 2.55
C CYS A 39 -11.57 -6.54 1.18
N GLN A 40 -12.42 -7.49 0.78
CA GLN A 40 -13.11 -7.49 -0.51
C GLN A 40 -13.85 -6.16 -0.77
N ARG A 41 -14.53 -5.63 0.25
CA ARG A 41 -15.23 -4.34 0.15
C ARG A 41 -14.28 -3.18 -0.13
N CYS A 42 -13.13 -3.16 0.52
CA CYS A 42 -12.14 -2.10 0.33
C CYS A 42 -11.45 -2.21 -1.03
N LYS A 43 -11.24 -3.44 -1.52
CA LYS A 43 -10.71 -3.73 -2.85
C LYS A 43 -11.56 -3.08 -3.94
N GLU A 44 -12.86 -3.31 -3.95
CA GLU A 44 -13.78 -2.72 -4.96
C GLU A 44 -13.75 -1.19 -4.97
N VAL A 45 -13.74 -0.57 -3.78
CA VAL A 45 -13.70 0.89 -3.64
C VAL A 45 -12.44 1.47 -4.27
N LEU A 46 -11.31 0.77 -4.10
CA LEU A 46 -10.03 1.21 -4.60
C LEU A 46 -9.86 0.93 -6.10
N GLU A 47 -10.30 -0.23 -6.59
CA GLU A 47 -10.38 -0.54 -8.03
C GLU A 47 -11.23 0.50 -8.76
N TRP A 48 -12.37 0.88 -8.20
CA TRP A 48 -13.22 1.93 -8.76
C TRP A 48 -12.47 3.27 -8.83
N ARG A 49 -11.73 3.65 -7.77
CA ARG A 49 -10.92 4.87 -7.80
C ARG A 49 -9.85 4.84 -8.89
N VAL A 50 -9.24 3.69 -9.15
CA VAL A 50 -8.26 3.52 -10.23
C VAL A 50 -8.96 3.61 -11.59
N LYS A 51 -10.04 2.86 -11.80
CA LYS A 51 -10.81 2.81 -13.05
C LYS A 51 -11.32 4.18 -13.51
N TYR A 52 -11.73 5.02 -12.56
CA TYR A 52 -12.24 6.36 -12.85
C TYR A 52 -11.19 7.47 -12.69
N SER A 53 -9.90 7.12 -12.63
CA SER A 53 -8.79 8.09 -12.50
C SER A 53 -8.92 9.03 -11.29
N LYS A 54 -9.59 8.59 -10.22
CA LYS A 54 -9.76 9.32 -8.94
C LYS A 54 -8.76 8.89 -7.88
N TYR A 55 -7.87 7.95 -8.20
CA TYR A 55 -6.84 7.45 -7.28
C TYR A 55 -5.75 8.49 -7.07
N LYS A 56 -5.48 8.84 -5.82
CA LYS A 56 -4.42 9.79 -5.43
C LYS A 56 -3.25 9.02 -4.78
N PRO A 57 -2.09 8.89 -5.46
CA PRO A 57 -0.91 8.31 -4.85
C PRO A 57 -0.37 9.22 -3.73
N LEU A 58 0.28 8.62 -2.74
CA LEU A 58 0.99 9.35 -1.69
C LEU A 58 2.34 9.84 -2.21
N SER A 59 2.67 11.11 -1.94
CA SER A 59 4.00 11.67 -2.17
C SER A 59 4.97 11.39 -1.02
N LYS A 60 4.44 11.27 0.21
CA LYS A 60 5.19 10.99 1.44
C LYS A 60 4.52 9.83 2.19
N PRO A 61 5.28 8.97 2.87
CA PRO A 61 4.70 7.87 3.64
C PRO A 61 3.89 8.41 4.83
N LYS A 62 2.77 7.74 5.12
CA LYS A 62 1.87 8.10 6.23
C LYS A 62 2.26 7.35 7.51
N LYS A 63 1.91 7.93 8.66
CA LYS A 63 2.01 7.26 9.98
C LYS A 63 1.02 6.09 10.04
N CYS A 64 1.52 4.94 10.48
CA CYS A 64 0.72 3.75 10.75
C CYS A 64 -0.05 3.89 12.07
N VAL A 65 -1.29 3.42 12.14
CA VAL A 65 -2.09 3.44 13.39
C VAL A 65 -1.53 2.50 14.47
N LYS A 66 -0.85 1.39 14.10
CA LYS A 66 -0.37 0.39 15.06
C LYS A 66 1.03 0.68 15.58
N CYS A 67 2.00 0.83 14.68
CA CYS A 67 3.40 1.06 15.07
C CYS A 67 3.76 2.55 15.18
N LEU A 68 2.85 3.46 14.82
CA LEU A 68 3.04 4.92 14.85
C LEU A 68 4.19 5.47 13.97
N GLN A 69 4.92 4.59 13.29
CA GLN A 69 5.99 4.92 12.36
C GLN A 69 5.45 5.37 10.99
N LYS A 70 6.21 6.21 10.28
CA LYS A 70 5.91 6.66 8.90
C LYS A 70 6.24 5.59 7.87
N THR A 71 5.61 4.41 7.97
CA THR A 71 5.92 3.22 7.16
C THR A 71 4.85 2.89 6.11
N VAL A 72 3.71 3.58 6.14
CA VAL A 72 2.61 3.34 5.20
C VAL A 72 2.94 3.98 3.85
N LYS A 73 3.31 3.14 2.87
CA LYS A 73 3.64 3.56 1.49
C LYS A 73 2.42 3.58 0.58
N ASP A 74 1.46 2.70 0.84
CA ASP A 74 0.28 2.52 -0.01
C ASP A 74 -0.78 3.58 0.32
N SER A 75 -1.42 4.12 -0.72
CA SER A 75 -2.40 5.20 -0.55
C SER A 75 -3.71 4.66 0.01
N TYR A 76 -4.40 5.47 0.82
CA TYR A 76 -5.65 5.07 1.52
C TYR A 76 -5.49 3.96 2.57
N HIS A 77 -4.28 3.52 2.88
CA HIS A 77 -4.01 2.58 3.95
C HIS A 77 -3.86 3.32 5.29
N ILE A 78 -4.32 2.70 6.37
CA ILE A 78 -4.19 3.19 7.74
C ILE A 78 -3.11 2.42 8.52
N MET A 79 -2.78 1.21 8.08
CA MET A 79 -1.78 0.35 8.69
C MET A 79 -0.68 -0.02 7.72
N CYS A 80 0.49 -0.28 8.31
CA CYS A 80 1.65 -0.75 7.59
C CYS A 80 1.45 -2.22 7.18
N ARG A 81 2.11 -2.67 6.10
CA ARG A 81 2.04 -4.08 5.66
C ARG A 81 2.39 -5.08 6.79
N PRO A 82 3.50 -4.93 7.55
CA PRO A 82 3.80 -5.89 8.62
C PRO A 82 2.72 -5.88 9.72
N CYS A 83 2.24 -4.70 10.09
CA CYS A 83 1.18 -4.53 11.09
C CYS A 83 -0.13 -5.23 10.69
N ALA A 84 -0.50 -5.14 9.41
CA ALA A 84 -1.72 -5.76 8.89
C ALA A 84 -1.58 -7.27 8.77
N CYS A 85 -0.39 -7.77 8.43
CA CYS A 85 -0.10 -9.20 8.38
C CYS A 85 -0.11 -9.85 9.77
N GLU A 86 0.51 -9.22 10.77
CA GLU A 86 0.56 -9.75 12.15
C GLU A 86 -0.82 -9.82 12.81
N LEU A 87 -1.69 -8.87 12.48
CA LEU A 87 -3.02 -8.75 13.08
C LEU A 87 -4.13 -9.37 12.21
N GLU A 88 -3.80 -9.83 11.00
CA GLU A 88 -4.73 -10.37 10.00
C GLU A 88 -5.97 -9.49 9.78
N VAL A 89 -5.73 -8.18 9.64
CA VAL A 89 -6.77 -7.15 9.49
C VAL A 89 -6.57 -6.39 8.19
N CYS A 90 -7.67 -5.85 7.66
CA CYS A 90 -7.59 -5.01 6.48
C CYS A 90 -6.71 -3.77 6.74
N ALA A 91 -5.66 -3.60 5.93
CA ALA A 91 -4.73 -2.48 6.04
C ALA A 91 -5.35 -1.10 5.78
N LYS A 92 -6.56 -1.06 5.20
CA LYS A 92 -7.34 0.17 4.94
C LYS A 92 -8.38 0.50 6.02
N CYS A 93 -9.13 -0.47 6.53
CA CYS A 93 -10.22 -0.21 7.48
C CYS A 93 -10.03 -0.81 8.87
N GLY A 94 -9.03 -1.67 9.07
CA GLY A 94 -8.73 -2.29 10.36
C GLY A 94 -9.72 -3.36 10.83
N LYS A 95 -10.67 -3.75 9.98
CA LYS A 95 -11.63 -4.80 10.28
C LYS A 95 -11.06 -6.18 9.96
N LYS A 96 -11.49 -7.18 10.74
CA LYS A 96 -11.14 -8.60 10.60
C LYS A 96 -12.04 -9.35 9.60
N GLU A 97 -13.23 -8.83 9.29
CA GLU A 97 -14.10 -9.46 8.30
C GLU A 97 -13.42 -9.48 6.91
N ASP A 98 -13.10 -10.71 6.47
CA ASP A 98 -12.57 -11.12 5.16
C ASP A 98 -11.26 -10.47 4.68
N VAL A 99 -10.15 -10.75 5.36
CA VAL A 99 -8.82 -10.75 4.71
C VAL A 99 -8.59 -12.13 4.08
N VAL A 100 -9.28 -12.43 2.97
CA VAL A 100 -9.04 -13.66 2.21
C VAL A 100 -8.18 -13.35 1.00
N ILE A 101 -6.86 -13.35 1.20
CA ILE A 101 -5.91 -14.09 0.36
C ILE A 101 -4.79 -14.58 1.29
N PRO A 102 -4.78 -15.85 1.70
CA PRO A 102 -3.59 -16.49 2.25
C PRO A 102 -2.45 -16.35 1.23
N PHE A 103 -1.32 -15.80 1.64
CA PHE A 103 -0.09 -15.98 0.87
C PHE A 103 0.21 -17.48 0.86
N ASN A 104 0.25 -18.06 -0.36
CA ASN A 104 0.44 -19.47 -0.73
C ASN A 104 -0.85 -20.31 -0.94
N LYS A 105 -1.31 -20.36 -2.19
CA LYS A 105 -1.50 -21.64 -2.90
C LYS A 105 -1.04 -21.46 -4.34
N GLU A 106 -0.04 -22.25 -4.73
CA GLU A 106 0.34 -22.48 -6.12
C GLU A 106 -0.89 -22.77 -6.99
N PRO A 107 -0.94 -22.27 -8.24
CA PRO A 107 -1.70 -22.97 -9.26
C PRO A 107 -0.98 -24.30 -9.52
N GLU A 108 -1.63 -25.42 -9.18
CA GLU A 108 -1.22 -26.76 -9.60
C GLU A 108 -0.93 -26.73 -11.11
N LYS A 109 0.36 -26.71 -11.47
CA LYS A 109 0.83 -27.15 -12.77
C LYS A 109 1.18 -28.61 -12.61
N THR A 110 0.42 -29.44 -13.29
CA THR A 110 0.80 -30.80 -13.66
C THR A 110 2.24 -30.81 -14.16
N GLU A 111 3.06 -31.54 -13.42
CA GLU A 111 4.12 -32.44 -13.85
C GLU A 111 5.10 -31.90 -14.90
N ASN A 112 6.36 -31.68 -14.49
CA ASN A 112 7.48 -32.50 -14.97
C ASN A 112 8.87 -32.02 -14.48
N VAL A 113 9.61 -33.00 -13.95
CA VAL A 113 11.08 -33.16 -13.87
C VAL A 113 11.86 -32.30 -12.84
N GLU A 114 12.03 -32.93 -11.67
CA GLU A 114 13.33 -33.23 -11.02
C GLU A 114 14.55 -32.36 -11.38
N ASN A 115 15.08 -31.59 -10.42
CA ASN A 115 16.31 -31.95 -9.70
C ASN A 115 16.96 -30.77 -8.95
N ASN A 116 17.54 -31.17 -7.81
CA ASN A 116 18.61 -30.55 -7.02
C ASN A 116 18.26 -29.48 -5.96
N LEU A 117 18.34 -29.98 -4.72
CA LEU A 117 18.57 -29.27 -3.47
C LEU A 117 19.50 -28.06 -3.65
N ARG A 118 19.14 -26.94 -3.03
CA ARG A 118 20.04 -26.34 -2.04
C ARG A 118 19.32 -25.48 -1.00
N SER A 119 19.61 -25.88 0.23
CA SER A 119 19.31 -25.31 1.53
C SER A 119 19.64 -23.82 1.69
N SER A 120 19.00 -23.27 2.73
CA SER A 120 19.39 -22.08 3.49
C SER A 120 19.16 -20.71 2.85
N HIS A 121 18.08 -20.05 3.28
CA HIS A 121 18.15 -18.61 3.54
C HIS A 121 17.15 -18.12 4.60
N ARG A 122 17.45 -18.44 5.87
CA ARG A 122 17.11 -17.54 6.99
C ARG A 122 17.99 -16.28 6.86
N ARG A 123 17.48 -15.19 6.29
CA ARG A 123 18.02 -13.82 6.43
C ARG A 123 17.09 -13.14 7.45
N SER A 124 17.41 -13.03 8.74
CA SER A 124 18.44 -12.19 9.38
C SER A 124 18.51 -10.79 8.77
N CYS A 125 17.84 -9.83 9.41
CA CYS A 125 18.21 -8.42 9.36
C CYS A 125 18.40 -7.94 10.81
N ARG A 126 19.65 -8.03 11.27
CA ARG A 126 20.17 -7.38 12.48
C ARG A 126 20.33 -5.87 12.22
N ARG A 127 19.79 -5.08 13.15
CA ARG A 127 20.26 -3.86 13.83
C ARG A 127 21.33 -2.97 13.17
N ASN A 128 21.07 -1.64 13.17
CA ASN A 128 21.98 -0.56 13.61
C ASN A 128 21.09 0.64 14.02
N GLU A 129 21.00 1.01 15.30
CA GLU A 129 21.87 1.89 16.12
C GLU A 129 21.30 3.33 16.23
N VAL A 130 20.72 3.55 17.41
CA VAL A 130 20.71 4.71 18.34
C VAL A 130 20.80 6.15 17.81
N ASN A 131 19.83 6.97 18.21
CA ASN A 131 20.11 8.25 18.88
C ASN A 131 19.14 8.39 20.06
N ASP A 132 19.72 8.61 21.23
CA ASP A 132 19.08 8.89 22.51
C ASP A 132 18.54 10.33 22.50
N ASP A 133 17.25 10.49 22.80
CA ASP A 133 16.67 11.77 23.25
C ASP A 133 15.62 11.41 24.32
N ASP A 134 16.09 11.13 25.53
CA ASP A 134 15.29 11.09 26.75
C ASP A 134 14.71 12.49 27.00
N LEU A 135 13.39 12.65 26.86
CA LEU A 135 12.68 13.78 27.46
C LEU A 135 11.59 13.23 28.36
N ASP A 136 11.95 13.23 29.63
CA ASP A 136 11.13 13.14 30.81
C ASP A 136 9.90 14.04 30.66
N PHE A 137 8.72 13.46 30.68
CA PHE A 137 7.48 14.22 30.85
C PHE A 137 7.03 13.99 32.28
N ASP A 138 7.43 14.92 33.15
CA ASP A 138 6.88 15.08 34.48
C ASP A 138 5.36 15.07 34.39
N ILE A 139 4.76 14.08 35.07
CA ILE A 139 3.34 14.04 35.36
C ILE A 139 3.12 15.02 36.50
N ASP A 140 2.65 16.22 36.17
CA ASP A 140 1.99 17.07 37.16
C ASP A 140 0.59 16.49 37.43
N LEU A 141 0.55 15.59 38.40
CA LEU A 141 -0.63 15.33 39.22
C LEU A 141 -0.90 16.61 40.02
N ASP A 142 -1.81 17.46 39.54
CA ASP A 142 -2.43 18.47 40.40
C ASP A 142 -3.68 17.86 41.02
N ASP A 143 -3.59 17.76 42.35
CA ASP A 143 -4.54 17.17 43.26
C ASP A 143 -5.73 18.12 43.44
N THR A 144 -6.90 17.54 43.64
CA THR A 144 -8.13 18.23 44.02
C THR A 144 -7.96 19.10 45.27
N GLU A 145 -8.44 20.35 45.23
CA GLU A 145 -8.95 21.07 46.41
C GLU A 145 -10.35 21.63 46.13
N GLU A 146 -11.23 21.41 47.12
CA GLU A 146 -12.63 21.82 47.20
C GLU A 146 -12.77 23.33 47.49
N GLU A 147 -13.91 23.95 47.15
CA GLU A 147 -14.77 24.76 48.05
C GLU A 147 -15.74 25.71 47.27
N ASP A 148 -17.01 25.56 47.63
CA ASP A 148 -18.12 26.51 47.74
C ASP A 148 -18.11 27.84 46.94
N ASN A 149 -19.13 27.99 46.07
CA ASN A 149 -20.10 29.10 46.13
C ASN A 149 -21.37 28.79 45.32
#